data_AF-A0A7W4ZJI3-F1
#
_entry.id   AF-A0A7W4ZJI3-F1
#
_cell.length_a   1.000
_cell.length_b   1.000
_cell.length_c   1.000
_cell.angle_alpha   90.00
_cell.angle_beta   90.00
_cell.angle_gamma   90.00
#
_symmetry.space_group_name_H-M   'P 1'
#
loop_
_entity.id
_entity.type
_entity.pdbx_description
1 polymer ?
#
loop_
_entity_poly.entity_id
_entity_poly.type
_entity_poly.pdbx_seq_one_letter_code
_entity_poly.pdbx_strand_id
1 'polypeptide(L)'
;MMSKHDTPLRADCAIDTDGRITFRLPPASAARPQLLLALRPKKGRPETTSHHLELEPDPADGKWHAVLEPLQALDEGRWDFYLLPEPGAERQRLRPGLRDLRALVDGHLRDRPSPVAVRIPYVTKDGFLALRAWLRTAHAEARALDVTDRAITVEARLHGARLHEDATVRLRLRGSDTVRSLRPRIDEDGRGFSFTAGQKDLTVDGGGAGRFWDAFVLPTADARPIRIGRLLDDVADRKHVYVYPAMTTDGTAARPYYTVDNDLAIEMT
;
A
#
# COMPACT_ATOMS: atom_id res chain seq x y z
N MET A 1 27.24 -19.67 33.00
CA MET A 1 26.45 -20.18 31.86
C MET A 1 25.93 -18.97 31.10
N MET A 2 26.70 -18.49 30.11
CA MET A 2 26.31 -17.34 29.29
C MET A 2 25.14 -17.78 28.40
N SER A 3 24.02 -17.09 28.51
CA SER A 3 22.87 -17.24 27.61
C SER A 3 23.38 -17.15 26.16
N LYS A 4 23.18 -18.21 25.38
CA LYS A 4 23.28 -18.15 23.92
C LYS A 4 22.38 -16.99 23.52
N HIS A 5 22.97 -15.88 23.07
CA HIS A 5 22.20 -14.84 22.40
C HIS A 5 21.60 -15.49 21.16
N ASP A 6 20.35 -15.93 21.29
CA ASP A 6 19.58 -16.50 20.20
C ASP A 6 19.48 -15.40 19.14
N THR A 7 20.31 -15.52 18.11
CA THR A 7 20.38 -14.50 17.07
C THR A 7 19.03 -14.56 16.38
N PRO A 8 18.26 -13.47 16.35
CA PRO A 8 16.90 -13.51 15.84
C PRO A 8 16.91 -14.01 14.41
N LEU A 9 16.03 -14.96 14.09
CA LEU A 9 15.91 -15.54 12.76
C LEU A 9 15.58 -14.45 11.73
N ARG A 10 16.38 -14.37 10.67
CA ARG A 10 16.28 -13.35 9.63
C ARG A 10 16.04 -13.95 8.26
N ALA A 11 15.31 -13.21 7.43
CA ALA A 11 15.16 -13.49 6.01
C ALA A 11 15.55 -12.27 5.18
N ASP A 12 16.45 -12.46 4.24
CA ASP A 12 16.71 -11.52 3.16
C ASP A 12 15.59 -11.64 2.12
N CYS A 13 15.23 -10.56 1.44
CA CYS A 13 14.32 -10.61 0.31
C CYS A 13 14.73 -9.66 -0.82
N ALA A 14 14.46 -10.07 -2.05
CA ALA A 14 14.58 -9.23 -3.24
C ALA A 14 13.31 -9.33 -4.07
N ILE A 15 12.82 -8.20 -4.56
CA ILE A 15 11.69 -8.13 -5.49
C ILE A 15 12.17 -7.63 -6.85
N ASP A 16 11.71 -8.27 -7.92
CA ASP A 16 12.00 -7.84 -9.29
C ASP A 16 10.88 -6.97 -9.89
N THR A 17 11.05 -6.59 -11.16
CA THR A 17 10.05 -5.78 -11.86
C THR A 17 8.75 -6.52 -12.14
N ASP A 18 8.76 -7.84 -12.25
CA ASP A 18 7.54 -8.63 -12.44
C ASP A 18 6.80 -8.84 -11.12
N GLY A 19 7.43 -8.47 -10.01
CA GLY A 19 6.89 -8.60 -8.66
C GLY A 19 7.14 -9.98 -8.06
N ARG A 20 8.04 -10.79 -8.64
CA ARG A 20 8.50 -12.03 -8.01
C ARG A 20 9.32 -11.63 -6.79
N ILE A 21 9.06 -12.28 -5.66
CA ILE A 21 9.83 -12.04 -4.43
C ILE A 21 10.58 -13.30 -4.05
N THR A 22 11.91 -13.21 -4.06
CA THR A 22 12.78 -14.27 -3.57
C THR A 22 13.16 -13.99 -2.12
N PHE A 23 12.92 -14.95 -1.24
CA PHE A 23 13.35 -14.93 0.15
C PHE A 23 14.55 -15.84 0.32
N ARG A 24 15.54 -15.42 1.12
CA ARG A 24 16.72 -16.23 1.47
C ARG A 24 16.88 -16.25 2.98
N LEU A 25 17.08 -17.43 3.54
CA LEU A 25 17.26 -17.67 4.96
C LEU A 25 18.60 -18.38 5.20
N PRO A 26 19.22 -18.20 6.38
CA PRO A 26 20.40 -18.98 6.75
C PRO A 26 20.14 -20.48 6.67
N PRO A 27 21.17 -21.31 6.43
CA PRO A 27 21.05 -22.75 6.51
C PRO A 27 20.52 -23.17 7.89
N ALA A 28 19.57 -24.10 7.89
CA ALA A 28 18.99 -24.66 9.11
C ALA A 28 18.90 -26.17 8.96
N SER A 29 19.07 -26.92 10.06
CA SER A 29 18.99 -28.38 10.11
C SER A 29 17.55 -28.92 10.06
N ALA A 30 16.62 -28.14 9.52
CA ALA A 30 15.22 -28.50 9.34
C ALA A 30 15.07 -29.47 8.16
N ALA A 31 14.28 -30.52 8.34
CA ALA A 31 14.12 -31.56 7.31
C ALA A 31 13.30 -31.06 6.10
N ARG A 32 12.26 -30.24 6.34
CA ARG A 32 11.37 -29.65 5.32
C ARG A 32 10.82 -28.30 5.80
N PRO A 33 11.67 -27.26 5.87
CA PRO A 33 11.23 -25.96 6.33
C PRO A 33 10.26 -25.32 5.31
N GLN A 34 9.27 -24.58 5.81
CA GLN A 34 8.35 -23.80 4.98
C GLN A 34 8.34 -22.34 5.41
N LEU A 35 8.22 -21.44 4.44
CA LEU A 35 7.92 -20.04 4.69
C LEU A 35 6.40 -19.84 4.66
N LEU A 36 5.84 -19.48 5.81
CA LEU A 36 4.41 -19.21 5.99
C LEU A 36 4.13 -17.71 5.91
N LEU A 37 3.22 -17.32 5.02
CA LEU A 37 2.63 -15.99 4.94
C LEU A 37 1.21 -16.07 5.50
N ALA A 38 0.91 -15.34 6.56
CA ALA A 38 -0.41 -15.31 7.17
C ALA A 38 -1.04 -13.92 7.06
N LEU A 39 -2.25 -13.83 6.50
CA LEU A 39 -2.97 -12.57 6.42
C LEU A 39 -3.46 -12.18 7.82
N ARG A 40 -3.09 -10.97 8.27
CA ARG A 40 -3.59 -10.45 9.55
C ARG A 40 -5.11 -10.36 9.52
N PRO A 41 -5.81 -11.00 10.46
CA PRO A 41 -7.25 -10.90 10.50
C PRO A 41 -7.70 -9.51 10.91
N LYS A 42 -8.93 -9.16 10.52
CA LYS A 42 -9.61 -7.99 11.07
C LYS A 42 -9.75 -8.14 12.59
N LYS A 43 -9.73 -7.03 13.32
CA LYS A 43 -9.86 -7.03 14.79
C LYS A 43 -11.05 -7.88 15.24
N GLY A 44 -10.79 -8.86 16.12
CA GLY A 44 -11.80 -9.76 16.67
C GLY A 44 -12.25 -10.89 15.72
N ARG A 45 -11.55 -11.10 14.59
CA ARG A 45 -11.79 -12.24 13.68
C ARG A 45 -10.62 -13.23 13.75
N PRO A 46 -10.88 -14.53 13.51
CA PRO A 46 -9.81 -15.52 13.43
C PRO A 46 -8.97 -15.33 12.16
N GLU A 47 -7.71 -15.79 12.20
CA GLU A 47 -6.87 -15.97 11.03
C GLU A 47 -7.41 -17.15 10.20
N THR A 48 -7.67 -16.91 8.91
CA THR A 48 -8.28 -17.92 8.01
C THR A 48 -7.53 -18.10 6.70
N THR A 49 -6.60 -17.21 6.39
CA THR A 49 -5.97 -17.13 5.07
C THR A 49 -4.45 -17.15 5.23
N SER A 50 -3.80 -18.15 4.65
CA SER A 50 -2.36 -18.30 4.67
C SER A 50 -1.82 -18.92 3.37
N HIS A 51 -0.55 -18.67 3.07
CA HIS A 51 0.19 -19.32 1.99
C HIS A 51 1.45 -19.96 2.54
N HIS A 52 1.73 -21.17 2.09
CA HIS A 52 2.95 -21.90 2.41
C HIS A 52 3.81 -21.93 1.16
N LEU A 53 5.06 -21.50 1.30
CA LEU A 53 6.08 -21.61 0.28
C LEU A 53 7.09 -22.64 0.75
N GLU A 54 7.36 -23.64 -0.08
CA GLU A 54 8.44 -24.60 0.19
C GLU A 54 9.78 -23.86 0.16
N LEU A 55 10.65 -24.19 1.11
CA LEU A 55 12.03 -23.72 1.11
C LEU A 55 12.91 -24.79 0.48
N GLU A 56 13.71 -24.39 -0.51
CA GLU A 56 14.65 -25.26 -1.19
C GLU A 56 16.10 -24.85 -0.84
N PRO A 57 17.02 -25.80 -0.63
CA PRO A 57 18.41 -25.45 -0.36
C PRO A 57 19.08 -25.01 -1.66
N ASP A 58 19.74 -23.86 -1.63
CA ASP A 58 20.60 -23.41 -2.73
C ASP A 58 21.86 -24.30 -2.78
N PRO A 59 22.15 -25.00 -3.90
CA PRO A 59 23.30 -25.88 -4.00
C PRO A 59 24.65 -25.18 -3.83
N ALA A 60 24.73 -23.86 -4.07
CA ALA A 60 25.98 -23.11 -4.07
C ALA A 60 26.40 -22.66 -2.67
N ASP A 61 25.45 -22.25 -1.82
CA ASP A 61 25.76 -21.72 -0.47
C ASP A 61 24.99 -22.40 0.67
N GLY A 62 24.13 -23.38 0.36
CA GLY A 62 23.34 -24.13 1.33
C GLY A 62 22.24 -23.31 2.01
N LYS A 63 22.02 -22.04 1.62
CA LYS A 63 20.95 -21.21 2.16
C LYS A 63 19.61 -21.71 1.68
N TRP A 64 18.61 -21.57 2.52
CA TRP A 64 17.23 -21.88 2.13
C TRP A 64 16.65 -20.71 1.33
N HIS A 65 15.95 -21.00 0.24
CA HIS A 65 15.25 -19.98 -0.54
C HIS A 65 13.82 -20.39 -0.86
N ALA A 66 12.94 -19.41 -0.89
CA ALA A 66 11.54 -19.57 -1.30
C ALA A 66 11.17 -18.44 -2.26
N VAL A 67 10.25 -18.71 -3.18
CA VAL A 67 9.78 -17.74 -4.15
C VAL A 67 8.28 -17.52 -3.97
N LEU A 68 7.89 -16.26 -3.80
CA LEU A 68 6.52 -15.83 -4.00
C LEU A 68 6.36 -15.39 -5.45
N GLU A 69 5.65 -16.20 -6.23
CA GLU A 69 5.46 -15.97 -7.66
C GLU A 69 4.58 -14.73 -7.94
N PRO A 70 4.78 -14.03 -9.07
CA PRO A 70 3.93 -12.92 -9.47
C PRO A 70 2.44 -13.25 -9.58
N LEU A 71 2.15 -14.45 -10.11
CA LEU A 71 0.80 -14.92 -10.37
C LEU A 71 0.05 -15.33 -9.10
N GLN A 72 0.75 -15.49 -7.98
CA GLN A 72 0.13 -15.76 -6.70
C GLN A 72 -0.44 -14.46 -6.11
N ALA A 73 -1.67 -14.15 -6.49
CA ALA A 73 -2.40 -13.01 -5.95
C ALA A 73 -2.59 -13.19 -4.44
N LEU A 74 -2.26 -12.14 -3.68
CA LEU A 74 -2.51 -12.05 -2.25
C LEU A 74 -3.68 -11.10 -2.03
N ASP A 75 -4.59 -11.50 -1.15
CA ASP A 75 -5.65 -10.60 -0.68
C ASP A 75 -5.07 -9.30 -0.10
N GLU A 76 -5.78 -8.19 -0.31
CA GLU A 76 -5.37 -6.87 0.19
C GLU A 76 -5.30 -6.87 1.72
N GLY A 77 -4.14 -6.47 2.26
CA GLY A 77 -3.90 -6.43 3.69
C GLY A 77 -2.44 -6.50 4.08
N ARG A 78 -2.22 -6.86 5.35
CA ARG A 78 -0.90 -7.02 5.97
C ARG A 78 -0.67 -8.50 6.21
N TRP A 79 0.41 -9.01 5.67
CA TRP A 79 0.82 -10.40 5.76
C TRP A 79 2.04 -10.53 6.66
N ASP A 80 1.94 -11.39 7.66
CA ASP A 80 3.03 -11.71 8.57
C ASP A 80 3.81 -12.93 8.07
N PHE A 81 5.13 -12.87 8.13
CA PHE A 81 5.98 -14.01 7.80
C PHE A 81 6.38 -14.81 9.04
N TYR A 82 6.41 -16.13 8.85
CA TYR A 82 6.87 -17.10 9.81
C TYR A 82 7.71 -18.18 9.13
N LEU A 83 8.73 -18.68 9.82
CA LEU A 83 9.34 -19.97 9.50
C LEU A 83 8.55 -21.07 10.21
N LEU A 84 8.22 -22.13 9.48
CA LEU A 84 7.83 -23.42 10.01
C LEU A 84 9.02 -24.36 9.82
N PRO A 85 9.73 -24.78 10.88
CA PRO A 85 10.85 -25.73 10.74
C PRO A 85 10.41 -27.06 10.11
N GLU A 86 9.20 -27.50 10.43
CA GLU A 86 8.56 -28.69 9.88
C GLU A 86 7.05 -28.44 9.79
N PRO A 87 6.31 -29.15 8.91
CA PRO A 87 4.86 -29.05 8.84
C PRO A 87 4.19 -29.29 10.20
N GLY A 88 3.36 -28.35 10.66
CA GLY A 88 2.66 -28.43 11.95
C GLY A 88 3.47 -28.00 13.18
N ALA A 89 4.76 -27.66 13.02
CA ALA A 89 5.57 -27.11 14.10
C ALA A 89 5.12 -25.70 14.54
N GLU A 90 5.62 -25.25 15.68
CA GLU A 90 5.40 -23.89 16.16
C GLU A 90 5.96 -22.86 15.15
N ARG A 91 5.16 -21.82 14.90
CA ARG A 91 5.51 -20.74 13.97
C ARG A 91 6.56 -19.82 14.59
N GLN A 92 7.67 -19.60 13.88
CA GLN A 92 8.75 -18.72 14.33
C GLN A 92 8.71 -17.39 13.56
N ARG A 93 8.63 -16.26 14.26
CA ARG A 93 8.60 -14.93 13.62
C ARG A 93 9.95 -14.60 12.96
N LEU A 94 9.88 -14.05 11.76
CA LEU A 94 11.06 -13.59 11.03
C LEU A 94 11.32 -12.11 11.26
N ARG A 95 12.58 -11.75 11.50
CA ARG A 95 13.07 -10.38 11.38
C ARG A 95 13.59 -10.14 9.95
N PRO A 96 13.60 -8.90 9.47
CA PRO A 96 14.18 -8.61 8.16
C PRO A 96 15.72 -8.75 8.18
N GLY A 97 16.27 -9.32 7.13
CA GLY A 97 17.67 -9.12 6.71
C GLY A 97 17.77 -7.99 5.69
N LEU A 98 18.56 -8.20 4.62
CA LEU A 98 18.59 -7.33 3.44
C LEU A 98 17.21 -7.31 2.77
N ARG A 99 16.73 -6.13 2.39
CA ARG A 99 15.52 -5.97 1.57
C ARG A 99 15.89 -5.18 0.32
N ASP A 100 16.16 -5.88 -0.78
CA ASP A 100 16.38 -5.25 -2.07
C ASP A 100 15.05 -4.93 -2.74
N LEU A 101 14.57 -3.70 -2.53
CA LEU A 101 13.29 -3.20 -3.02
C LEU A 101 13.43 -2.23 -4.20
N ARG A 102 14.65 -2.08 -4.75
CA ARG A 102 14.95 -1.05 -5.75
C ARG A 102 14.08 -1.13 -7.01
N ALA A 103 13.65 -2.34 -7.39
CA ALA A 103 12.74 -2.55 -8.52
C ALA A 103 11.35 -1.90 -8.32
N LEU A 104 10.98 -1.54 -7.09
CA LEU A 104 9.72 -0.87 -6.79
C LEU A 104 9.77 0.64 -6.97
N VAL A 105 10.93 1.30 -6.83
CA VAL A 105 11.07 2.77 -6.79
C VAL A 105 10.38 3.45 -7.98
N ASP A 106 10.60 2.94 -9.18
CA ASP A 106 10.01 3.45 -10.42
C ASP A 106 8.73 2.70 -10.83
N GLY A 107 8.06 2.08 -9.85
CA GLY A 107 6.82 1.31 -10.04
C GLY A 107 5.70 2.09 -10.71
N HIS A 108 5.62 3.39 -10.43
CA HIS A 108 4.62 4.34 -10.91
C HIS A 108 4.81 4.77 -12.39
N LEU A 109 5.98 4.49 -12.97
CA LEU A 109 6.27 4.75 -14.39
C LEU A 109 5.77 3.63 -15.30
N ARG A 110 5.50 2.45 -14.73
CA ARG A 110 5.10 1.25 -15.47
C ARG A 110 3.60 1.21 -15.68
N ASP A 111 3.18 0.66 -16.81
CA ASP A 111 1.77 0.34 -16.99
C ASP A 111 1.37 -0.83 -16.08
N ARG A 112 0.15 -0.78 -15.56
CA ARG A 112 -0.38 -1.78 -14.63
C ARG A 112 -1.78 -2.19 -15.11
N PRO A 113 -1.91 -3.35 -15.77
CA PRO A 113 -3.22 -3.83 -16.21
C PRO A 113 -4.09 -4.20 -14.99
N SER A 114 -5.37 -4.43 -15.25
CA SER A 114 -6.26 -4.98 -14.23
C SER A 114 -6.00 -6.49 -14.05
N PRO A 115 -5.97 -7.02 -12.82
CA PRO A 115 -6.01 -6.28 -11.56
C PRO A 115 -4.67 -5.60 -11.25
N VAL A 116 -4.73 -4.43 -10.63
CA VAL A 116 -3.55 -3.74 -10.09
C VAL A 116 -3.17 -4.41 -8.77
N ALA A 117 -2.10 -5.22 -8.83
CA ALA A 117 -1.52 -5.89 -7.68
C ALA A 117 -0.21 -5.23 -7.24
N VAL A 118 -0.08 -4.96 -5.94
CA VAL A 118 1.11 -4.34 -5.34
C VAL A 118 1.51 -5.13 -4.11
N ARG A 119 2.81 -5.43 -3.96
CA ARG A 119 3.38 -6.19 -2.85
C ARG A 119 4.67 -5.52 -2.39
N ILE A 120 4.71 -5.09 -1.12
CA ILE A 120 5.84 -4.36 -0.55
C ILE A 120 6.31 -5.04 0.74
N PRO A 121 7.47 -5.72 0.74
CA PRO A 121 8.09 -6.20 1.97
C PRO A 121 8.49 -5.03 2.86
N TYR A 122 8.17 -5.10 4.15
CA TYR A 122 8.41 -4.02 5.09
C TYR A 122 8.68 -4.53 6.49
N VAL A 123 9.06 -3.60 7.38
CA VAL A 123 9.33 -3.88 8.79
C VAL A 123 8.17 -3.39 9.61
N THR A 124 7.59 -4.26 10.44
CA THR A 124 6.57 -3.86 11.40
C THR A 124 7.14 -2.94 12.48
N LYS A 125 6.28 -2.23 13.20
CA LYS A 125 6.70 -1.42 14.35
C LYS A 125 7.49 -2.22 15.41
N ASP A 126 7.17 -3.50 15.56
CA ASP A 126 7.85 -4.42 16.50
C ASP A 126 9.13 -5.05 15.91
N GLY A 127 9.51 -4.66 14.69
CA GLY A 127 10.76 -5.07 14.05
C GLY A 127 10.72 -6.43 13.37
N PHE A 128 9.54 -6.92 12.97
CA PHE A 128 9.38 -8.18 12.23
C PHE A 128 9.23 -7.92 10.72
N LEU A 129 9.60 -8.92 9.91
CA LEU A 129 9.34 -8.92 8.48
C LEU A 129 7.85 -9.14 8.23
N ALA A 130 7.27 -8.30 7.38
CA ALA A 130 5.90 -8.41 6.91
C ALA A 130 5.84 -8.04 5.42
N LEU A 131 4.73 -8.38 4.77
CA LEU A 131 4.43 -7.97 3.41
C LEU A 131 3.13 -7.17 3.43
N ARG A 132 3.12 -6.04 2.75
CA ARG A 132 1.89 -5.31 2.50
C ARG A 132 1.42 -5.61 1.09
N ALA A 133 0.17 -6.04 0.94
CA ALA A 133 -0.43 -6.42 -0.33
C ALA A 133 -1.66 -5.55 -0.62
N TRP A 134 -1.81 -5.15 -1.87
CA TRP A 134 -3.03 -4.56 -2.43
C TRP A 134 -3.41 -5.33 -3.69
N LEU A 135 -4.71 -5.52 -3.88
CA LEU A 135 -5.27 -6.20 -5.05
C LEU A 135 -6.57 -5.50 -5.44
N ARG A 136 -6.49 -4.63 -6.45
CA ARG A 136 -7.60 -3.75 -6.85
C ARG A 136 -7.90 -3.95 -8.32
N THR A 137 -9.18 -3.91 -8.71
CA THR A 137 -9.55 -3.93 -10.14
C THR A 137 -8.98 -2.73 -10.90
N ALA A 138 -8.89 -1.57 -10.23
CA ALA A 138 -8.24 -0.37 -10.74
C ALA A 138 -7.72 0.48 -9.57
N HIS A 139 -6.74 1.35 -9.84
CA HIS A 139 -6.14 2.23 -8.85
C HIS A 139 -5.74 3.57 -9.47
N ALA A 140 -6.06 4.68 -8.80
CA ALA A 140 -5.52 5.99 -9.15
C ALA A 140 -4.29 6.30 -8.29
N GLU A 141 -3.11 6.24 -8.90
CA GLU A 141 -1.83 6.56 -8.28
C GLU A 141 -1.62 8.08 -8.25
N ALA A 142 -1.61 8.68 -7.06
CA ALA A 142 -1.29 10.07 -6.82
C ALA A 142 0.20 10.34 -7.03
N ARG A 143 0.49 11.35 -7.84
CA ARG A 143 1.84 11.76 -8.25
C ARG A 143 2.25 13.03 -7.52
N ALA A 144 2.15 14.18 -8.16
CA ALA A 144 2.44 15.47 -7.56
C ALA A 144 1.27 15.97 -6.72
N LEU A 145 1.58 16.53 -5.55
CA LEU A 145 0.65 17.30 -4.74
C LEU A 145 1.25 18.68 -4.56
N ASP A 146 0.57 19.69 -5.10
CA ASP A 146 0.91 21.09 -4.92
C ASP A 146 -0.08 21.73 -3.95
N VAL A 147 0.44 22.37 -2.91
CA VAL A 147 -0.38 22.99 -1.86
C VAL A 147 0.04 24.45 -1.74
N THR A 148 -0.92 25.32 -2.04
CA THR A 148 -0.78 26.78 -1.93
C THR A 148 -1.62 27.28 -0.76
N ASP A 149 -1.61 28.60 -0.55
CA ASP A 149 -2.50 29.29 0.39
C ASP A 149 -3.99 29.23 -0.03
N ARG A 150 -4.28 28.92 -1.30
CA ARG A 150 -5.64 28.98 -1.87
C ARG A 150 -6.22 27.65 -2.30
N ALA A 151 -5.38 26.67 -2.62
CA ALA A 151 -5.83 25.40 -3.17
C ALA A 151 -4.83 24.26 -2.96
N ILE A 152 -5.37 23.04 -3.00
CA ILE A 152 -4.63 21.78 -3.10
C ILE A 152 -4.86 21.24 -4.52
N THR A 153 -3.81 21.10 -5.30
CA THR A 153 -3.84 20.46 -6.63
C THR A 153 -3.18 19.10 -6.55
N VAL A 154 -3.86 18.08 -7.08
CA VAL A 154 -3.39 16.70 -7.10
C VAL A 154 -3.30 16.25 -8.55
N GLU A 155 -2.14 15.76 -8.94
CA GLU A 155 -1.93 15.00 -10.16
C GLU A 155 -1.98 13.51 -9.86
N ALA A 156 -2.59 12.73 -10.74
CA ALA A 156 -2.74 11.30 -10.57
C ALA A 156 -2.78 10.57 -11.91
N ARG A 157 -2.56 9.26 -11.86
CA ARG A 157 -2.69 8.36 -13.01
C ARG A 157 -3.56 7.16 -12.67
N LEU A 158 -4.54 6.88 -13.50
CA LEU A 158 -5.40 5.71 -13.41
C LEU A 158 -4.74 4.48 -14.05
N HIS A 159 -4.69 3.40 -13.29
CA HIS A 159 -4.21 2.08 -13.66
C HIS A 159 -5.35 1.06 -13.61
N GLY A 160 -5.33 0.06 -14.50
CA GLY A 160 -6.36 -0.98 -14.63
C GLY A 160 -7.70 -0.51 -15.23
N ALA A 161 -7.84 0.77 -15.58
CA ALA A 161 -9.03 1.37 -16.19
C ALA A 161 -8.66 2.63 -17.00
N ARG A 162 -9.63 3.25 -17.65
CA ARG A 162 -9.50 4.53 -18.39
C ARG A 162 -10.58 5.51 -17.97
N LEU A 163 -10.26 6.79 -18.00
CA LEU A 163 -11.18 7.90 -17.77
C LEU A 163 -11.91 8.26 -19.06
N HIS A 164 -13.18 8.62 -18.94
CA HIS A 164 -14.01 9.15 -20.02
C HIS A 164 -14.29 10.65 -19.80
N GLU A 165 -14.86 11.32 -20.79
CA GLU A 165 -15.13 12.77 -20.75
C GLU A 165 -16.03 13.20 -19.59
N ASP A 166 -16.88 12.29 -19.11
CA ASP A 166 -17.80 12.46 -17.99
C ASP A 166 -17.20 12.04 -16.63
N ALA A 167 -15.91 11.68 -16.59
CA ALA A 167 -15.23 11.32 -15.35
C ALA A 167 -15.28 12.46 -14.31
N THR A 168 -15.36 12.08 -13.04
CA THR A 168 -15.50 13.03 -11.92
C THR A 168 -14.61 12.61 -10.76
N VAL A 169 -14.01 13.59 -10.07
CA VAL A 169 -13.36 13.37 -8.77
C VAL A 169 -14.37 13.64 -7.66
N ARG A 170 -14.46 12.74 -6.68
CA ARG A 170 -15.31 12.89 -5.50
C ARG A 170 -14.46 13.02 -4.25
N LEU A 171 -14.73 14.08 -3.48
CA LEU A 171 -14.30 14.21 -2.11
C LEU A 171 -15.49 13.85 -1.21
N ARG A 172 -15.36 12.80 -0.41
CA ARG A 172 -16.42 12.34 0.50
C ARG A 172 -16.04 12.64 1.94
N LEU A 173 -16.91 13.34 2.67
CA LEU A 173 -16.71 13.58 4.09
C LEU A 173 -16.90 12.28 4.87
N ARG A 174 -15.89 11.87 5.63
CA ARG A 174 -15.92 10.64 6.42
C ARG A 174 -16.99 10.74 7.52
N GLY A 175 -17.79 9.68 7.65
CA GLY A 175 -18.88 9.62 8.64
C GLY A 175 -20.13 10.41 8.24
N SER A 176 -20.22 10.86 6.98
CA SER A 176 -21.37 11.60 6.43
C SER A 176 -21.69 11.13 5.01
N ASP A 177 -22.87 11.50 4.53
CA ASP A 177 -23.28 11.38 3.12
C ASP A 177 -22.88 12.60 2.28
N THR A 178 -22.20 13.58 2.88
CA THR A 178 -21.70 14.76 2.18
C THR A 178 -20.61 14.39 1.17
N VAL A 179 -20.84 14.78 -0.09
CA VAL A 179 -19.91 14.57 -1.20
C VAL A 179 -19.75 15.87 -1.99
N ARG A 180 -18.54 16.12 -2.47
CA ARG A 180 -18.19 17.23 -3.36
C ARG A 180 -17.62 16.65 -4.64
N SER A 181 -18.16 17.09 -5.77
CA SER A 181 -17.75 16.64 -7.10
C SER A 181 -16.90 17.72 -7.76
N LEU A 182 -15.72 17.34 -8.21
CA LEU A 182 -14.77 18.19 -8.91
C LEU A 182 -14.57 17.63 -10.30
N ARG A 183 -14.55 18.51 -11.31
CA ARG A 183 -14.25 18.12 -12.68
C ARG A 183 -12.72 18.00 -12.83
N PRO A 184 -12.19 16.81 -13.16
CA PRO A 184 -10.76 16.68 -13.44
C PRO A 184 -10.42 17.26 -14.81
N ARG A 185 -9.18 17.73 -14.96
CA ARG A 185 -8.54 17.83 -16.27
C ARG A 185 -7.93 16.47 -16.58
N ILE A 186 -8.30 15.88 -17.71
CA ILE A 186 -7.88 14.53 -18.13
C ILE A 186 -6.83 14.70 -19.23
N ASP A 187 -5.76 13.94 -19.15
CA ASP A 187 -4.70 13.92 -20.16
C ASP A 187 -5.16 13.14 -21.40
N GLU A 188 -4.55 13.40 -22.56
CA GLU A 188 -4.92 12.79 -23.84
C GLU A 188 -4.92 11.25 -23.83
N ASP A 189 -4.09 10.65 -22.97
CA ASP A 189 -3.98 9.20 -22.86
C ASP A 189 -5.13 8.54 -22.08
N GLY A 190 -6.07 9.34 -21.56
CA GLY A 190 -7.25 8.90 -20.81
C GLY A 190 -6.92 8.21 -19.49
N ARG A 191 -5.71 8.41 -18.95
CA ARG A 191 -5.26 7.80 -17.68
C ARG A 191 -4.66 8.82 -16.75
N GLY A 192 -3.86 9.76 -17.25
CA GLY A 192 -3.41 10.90 -16.46
C GLY A 192 -4.55 11.88 -16.20
N PHE A 193 -4.58 12.46 -15.01
CA PHE A 193 -5.54 13.51 -14.66
C PHE A 193 -5.04 14.37 -13.50
N SER A 194 -5.63 15.55 -13.38
CA SER A 194 -5.42 16.44 -12.23
C SER A 194 -6.74 17.06 -11.76
N PHE A 195 -6.85 17.34 -10.47
CA PHE A 195 -7.95 18.12 -9.91
C PHE A 195 -7.44 19.09 -8.85
N THR A 196 -8.21 20.15 -8.62
CA THR A 196 -7.88 21.19 -7.65
C THR A 196 -9.06 21.36 -6.70
N ALA A 197 -8.79 21.31 -5.39
CA ALA A 197 -9.77 21.57 -4.34
C ALA A 197 -9.39 22.87 -3.62
N GLY A 198 -10.30 23.83 -3.60
CA GLY A 198 -10.16 25.06 -2.82
C GLY A 198 -10.96 24.99 -1.51
N GLN A 199 -10.86 26.05 -0.71
CA GLN A 199 -11.53 26.14 0.58
C GLN A 199 -13.03 25.82 0.51
N LYS A 200 -13.76 26.40 -0.46
CA LYS A 200 -15.21 26.19 -0.66
C LYS A 200 -15.59 24.71 -0.89
N ASP A 201 -14.68 23.94 -1.46
CA ASP A 201 -14.91 22.52 -1.77
C ASP A 201 -14.73 21.66 -0.52
N LEU A 202 -14.11 22.21 0.53
CA LEU A 202 -13.78 21.51 1.78
C LEU A 202 -14.54 22.08 2.99
N THR A 203 -15.20 23.23 2.84
CA THR A 203 -16.08 23.82 3.85
C THR A 203 -17.29 22.92 4.10
N VAL A 204 -17.57 22.70 5.38
CA VAL A 204 -18.75 21.98 5.86
C VAL A 204 -19.43 22.86 6.91
N ASP A 205 -20.74 23.07 6.77
CA ASP A 205 -21.52 23.83 7.73
C ASP A 205 -21.62 23.09 9.07
N GLY A 206 -21.56 23.83 10.18
CA GLY A 206 -21.61 23.29 11.55
C GLY A 206 -20.23 23.01 12.16
N GLY A 207 -20.08 23.25 13.47
CA GLY A 207 -18.84 23.07 14.21
C GLY A 207 -18.61 21.63 14.65
N GLY A 208 -17.45 21.07 14.31
CA GLY A 208 -17.01 19.76 14.77
C GLY A 208 -15.50 19.62 14.53
N ALA A 209 -14.79 19.01 15.48
CA ALA A 209 -13.34 18.82 15.39
C ALA A 209 -12.97 17.77 14.32
N GLY A 210 -11.93 18.04 13.52
CA GLY A 210 -11.27 17.09 12.63
C GLY A 210 -12.17 16.48 11.56
N ARG A 211 -12.29 17.15 10.40
CA ARG A 211 -13.08 16.63 9.26
C ARG A 211 -12.16 16.02 8.21
N PHE A 212 -12.42 14.78 7.81
CA PHE A 212 -11.61 14.06 6.83
C PHE A 212 -12.36 13.85 5.53
N TRP A 213 -11.81 14.34 4.43
CA TRP A 213 -12.31 14.16 3.08
C TRP A 213 -11.54 13.07 2.36
N ASP A 214 -12.20 11.97 2.06
CA ASP A 214 -11.66 10.86 1.31
C ASP A 214 -11.73 11.15 -0.20
N ALA A 215 -10.61 10.96 -0.91
CA ALA A 215 -10.52 11.25 -2.35
C ALA A 215 -10.75 10.01 -3.23
N PHE A 216 -11.59 10.16 -4.25
CA PHE A 216 -11.90 9.12 -5.24
C PHE A 216 -11.97 9.72 -6.64
N VAL A 217 -11.73 8.87 -7.64
CA VAL A 217 -12.07 9.16 -9.04
C VAL A 217 -13.13 8.18 -9.52
N LEU A 218 -14.08 8.68 -10.30
CA LEU A 218 -15.05 7.87 -11.02
C LEU A 218 -14.70 7.94 -12.51
N PRO A 219 -14.35 6.80 -13.14
CA PRO A 219 -14.00 6.76 -14.56
C PRO A 219 -15.09 7.24 -15.53
N THR A 220 -16.35 7.04 -15.16
CA THR A 220 -17.59 7.52 -15.81
C THR A 220 -18.55 7.95 -14.71
N ALA A 221 -19.64 8.66 -15.03
CA ALA A 221 -20.59 9.14 -14.04
C ALA A 221 -21.25 8.02 -13.19
N ASP A 222 -21.40 6.82 -13.76
CA ASP A 222 -22.04 5.64 -13.19
C ASP A 222 -21.06 4.57 -12.67
N ALA A 223 -19.76 4.73 -12.92
CA ALA A 223 -18.74 3.78 -12.45
C ALA A 223 -18.61 3.75 -10.93
N ARG A 224 -18.10 2.62 -10.42
CA ARG A 224 -17.71 2.52 -9.01
C ARG A 224 -16.56 3.49 -8.70
N PRO A 225 -16.60 4.21 -7.55
CA PRO A 225 -15.50 5.06 -7.14
C PRO A 225 -14.22 4.28 -6.91
N ILE A 226 -13.12 4.78 -7.46
CA ILE A 226 -11.77 4.23 -7.31
C ILE A 226 -11.00 5.13 -6.35
N ARG A 227 -10.37 4.51 -5.34
CA ARG A 227 -9.52 5.23 -4.38
C ARG A 227 -8.34 5.87 -5.10
N ILE A 228 -8.13 7.16 -4.83
CA ILE A 228 -6.87 7.83 -5.13
C ILE A 228 -5.93 7.54 -3.97
N GLY A 229 -4.73 7.06 -4.24
CA GLY A 229 -3.74 6.70 -3.22
C GLY A 229 -2.35 6.65 -3.82
N ARG A 230 -1.36 6.19 -3.07
CA ARG A 230 0.02 6.08 -3.60
C ARG A 230 0.61 4.74 -3.18
N LEU A 231 0.68 3.81 -4.12
CA LEU A 231 1.02 2.40 -3.89
C LEU A 231 2.22 1.96 -4.74
N LEU A 232 2.55 2.66 -5.83
CA LEU A 232 3.48 2.16 -6.84
C LEU A 232 4.94 2.60 -6.60
N ASP A 233 5.40 2.51 -5.35
CA ASP A 233 6.81 2.61 -4.95
C ASP A 233 7.16 1.64 -3.79
N ASP A 234 8.31 1.79 -3.14
CA ASP A 234 8.80 0.92 -2.07
C ASP A 234 8.32 1.27 -0.65
N VAL A 235 7.44 2.26 -0.49
CA VAL A 235 6.96 2.73 0.82
C VAL A 235 5.65 2.03 1.22
N ALA A 236 5.73 1.08 2.15
CA ALA A 236 4.57 0.33 2.64
C ALA A 236 3.62 1.15 3.54
N ASP A 237 4.13 2.04 4.39
CA ASP A 237 3.33 2.82 5.36
C ASP A 237 3.64 4.32 5.21
N ARG A 238 2.80 5.06 4.47
CA ARG A 238 3.08 6.47 4.15
C ARG A 238 2.63 7.49 5.19
N LYS A 239 1.64 7.13 6.02
CA LYS A 239 0.91 8.08 6.88
C LYS A 239 1.81 9.02 7.70
N HIS A 240 2.98 8.54 8.13
CA HIS A 240 3.92 9.31 8.95
C HIS A 240 5.22 9.69 8.21
N VAL A 241 5.35 9.31 6.94
CA VAL A 241 6.52 9.58 6.11
C VAL A 241 6.27 10.80 5.21
N TYR A 242 5.07 10.90 4.65
CA TYR A 242 4.68 11.99 3.75
C TYR A 242 3.89 13.03 4.53
N VAL A 243 4.53 14.18 4.80
CA VAL A 243 3.92 15.31 5.50
C VAL A 243 3.86 16.49 4.54
N TYR A 244 2.65 17.00 4.31
CA TYR A 244 2.40 18.13 3.44
C TYR A 244 2.12 19.41 4.24
N PRO A 245 2.44 20.59 3.69
CA PRO A 245 1.96 21.84 4.26
C PRO A 245 0.42 21.90 4.21
N ALA A 246 -0.16 22.84 4.94
CA ALA A 246 -1.60 23.07 4.93
C ALA A 246 -1.96 24.32 4.12
N MET A 247 -3.02 24.22 3.33
CA MET A 247 -3.74 25.38 2.80
C MET A 247 -4.50 26.02 3.97
N THR A 248 -4.27 27.31 4.24
CA THR A 248 -4.83 27.98 5.42
C THR A 248 -5.66 29.19 5.01
N THR A 249 -6.90 29.28 5.48
CA THR A 249 -7.81 30.40 5.18
C THR A 249 -8.76 30.64 6.36
N ASP A 250 -8.91 31.89 6.80
CA ASP A 250 -9.85 32.32 7.85
C ASP A 250 -9.79 31.48 9.14
N GLY A 251 -8.58 31.10 9.57
CA GLY A 251 -8.37 30.31 10.79
C GLY A 251 -8.66 28.82 10.65
N THR A 252 -9.00 28.35 9.45
CA THR A 252 -9.12 26.92 9.12
C THR A 252 -7.93 26.45 8.28
N ALA A 253 -7.55 25.19 8.42
CA ALA A 253 -6.45 24.60 7.67
C ALA A 253 -6.87 23.26 7.02
N ALA A 254 -6.51 23.08 5.75
CA ALA A 254 -6.71 21.88 4.98
C ALA A 254 -5.37 21.24 4.64
N ARG A 255 -5.13 20.00 5.06
CA ARG A 255 -3.88 19.28 4.84
C ARG A 255 -4.12 17.96 4.11
N PRO A 256 -3.53 17.75 2.93
CA PRO A 256 -3.54 16.42 2.33
C PRO A 256 -2.66 15.48 3.15
N TYR A 257 -3.09 14.23 3.27
CA TYR A 257 -2.35 13.18 3.94
C TYR A 257 -2.71 11.81 3.36
N TYR A 258 -1.86 10.82 3.60
CA TYR A 258 -2.16 9.43 3.27
C TYR A 258 -2.70 8.70 4.51
N THR A 259 -3.79 7.96 4.34
CA THR A 259 -4.37 7.15 5.39
C THR A 259 -3.46 5.97 5.77
N VAL A 260 -3.87 5.19 6.76
CA VAL A 260 -3.18 3.93 7.09
C VAL A 260 -3.16 2.94 5.94
N ASP A 261 -4.02 3.13 4.92
CA ASP A 261 -4.13 2.32 3.71
C ASP A 261 -3.44 2.91 2.47
N ASN A 262 -2.67 3.99 2.69
CA ASN A 262 -2.00 4.78 1.65
C ASN A 262 -2.98 5.42 0.64
N ASP A 263 -4.26 5.47 0.97
CA ASP A 263 -5.26 6.24 0.23
C ASP A 263 -5.13 7.73 0.58
N LEU A 264 -5.31 8.61 -0.40
CA LEU A 264 -5.27 10.05 -0.24
C LEU A 264 -6.55 10.55 0.45
N ALA A 265 -6.37 11.42 1.44
CA ALA A 265 -7.43 12.16 2.08
C ALA A 265 -6.96 13.59 2.42
N ILE A 266 -7.91 14.46 2.73
CA ILE A 266 -7.64 15.84 3.18
C ILE A 266 -8.23 16.00 4.58
N GLU A 267 -7.39 16.37 5.54
CA GLU A 267 -7.79 16.69 6.90
C GLU A 267 -8.07 18.20 7.01
N MET A 268 -9.23 18.54 7.58
CA MET A 268 -9.61 19.90 7.95
C MET A 268 -9.50 20.06 9.45
N THR A 269 -8.75 21.08 9.88
CA THR A 269 -8.58 21.48 11.28
C THR A 269 -8.96 22.93 11.50
#